data_AF-A0A9D9NXT2-F1
#
_entry.id   AF-A0A9D9NXT2-F1
#
_cell.length_a   1.000
_cell.length_b   1.000
_cell.length_c   1.000
_cell.angle_alpha   90.00
_cell.angle_beta   90.00
_cell.angle_gamma   90.00
#
_symmetry.space_group_name_H-M   'P 1'
#
loop_
_entity.id
_entity.type
_entity.pdbx_description
1 polymer ?
#
loop_
_entity_poly.entity_id
_entity_poly.type
_entity_poly.pdbx_seq_one_letter_code
_entity_poly.pdbx_strand_id
1 'polypeptide(L)'
;MGHWAKVLFEILMVTGSFACGQAFHNTAARYLYALGREGVVLHHRLGSTHPEHRSPHIASVVQSVITLGITMLFWIFSKDPYVAQYTLMALLGTFALLIVQVLAGIAVIRYFLVYRRTAFHWFTTGVAPALGSMGMLAAIYLLVTNMSTIAGAAAEILLFKLIPWIVGLTFISGIAGALYLKVKRPSDFALLGQILFDEAAEKPVVASA
;
A
#
# COMPACT_ATOMS: atom_id res chain seq x y z
N MET A 1 -26.73 26.76 -10.17
CA MET A 1 -25.62 26.04 -10.84
C MET A 1 -26.11 25.53 -12.18
N GLY A 2 -25.49 25.94 -13.30
CA GLY A 2 -25.91 25.58 -14.67
C GLY A 2 -25.73 24.09 -14.98
N HIS A 3 -26.54 23.56 -15.90
CA HIS A 3 -26.50 22.14 -16.30
C HIS A 3 -25.11 21.69 -16.77
N TRP A 4 -24.40 22.53 -17.52
CA TRP A 4 -23.03 22.27 -17.98
C TRP A 4 -22.03 22.03 -16.83
N ALA A 5 -22.19 22.74 -15.70
CA ALA A 5 -21.31 22.59 -14.55
C ALA A 5 -21.53 21.23 -13.88
N LYS A 6 -22.79 20.78 -13.77
CA LYS A 6 -23.12 19.45 -13.22
C LYS A 6 -22.51 18.32 -14.06
N VAL A 7 -22.68 18.40 -15.39
CA VAL A 7 -22.10 17.41 -16.32
C VAL A 7 -20.57 17.39 -16.23
N LEU A 8 -19.93 18.56 -16.16
CA LEU A 8 -18.47 18.63 -16.00
C LEU A 8 -18.01 17.99 -14.68
N PHE A 9 -18.69 18.27 -13.57
CA PHE A 9 -18.40 17.64 -12.28
C PHE A 9 -18.57 16.11 -12.33
N GLU A 10 -19.63 15.61 -12.96
CA GLU A 10 -19.86 14.17 -13.14
C GLU A 10 -18.72 13.52 -13.93
N ILE A 11 -18.31 14.12 -15.05
CA ILE A 11 -17.20 13.61 -15.88
C ILE A 11 -15.89 13.58 -15.09
N LEU A 12 -15.56 14.66 -14.37
CA LEU A 12 -14.34 14.75 -13.57
C LEU A 12 -14.32 13.72 -12.43
N MET A 13 -15.46 13.52 -11.74
CA MET A 13 -15.59 12.53 -10.68
C MET A 13 -15.40 11.10 -11.21
N VAL A 14 -16.11 10.74 -12.29
CA VAL A 14 -16.01 9.39 -12.88
C VAL A 14 -14.60 9.12 -13.38
N THR A 15 -13.99 10.07 -14.07
CA THR A 15 -12.62 9.94 -14.59
C THR A 15 -11.60 9.83 -13.47
N GLY A 16 -11.71 10.65 -12.42
CA GLY A 16 -10.82 10.62 -11.26
C GLY A 16 -10.91 9.31 -10.48
N SER A 17 -12.12 8.80 -10.24
CA SER A 17 -12.33 7.50 -9.58
C SER A 17 -11.76 6.35 -10.41
N PHE A 18 -11.96 6.35 -11.72
CA PHE A 18 -11.38 5.36 -12.62
C PHE A 18 -9.84 5.40 -12.60
N ALA A 19 -9.25 6.59 -12.71
CA ALA A 19 -7.80 6.76 -12.67
C ALA A 19 -7.19 6.27 -11.35
N CYS A 20 -7.83 6.58 -10.21
CA CYS A 20 -7.42 6.11 -8.90
C CYS A 20 -7.49 4.56 -8.79
N GLY A 21 -8.58 3.96 -9.27
CA GLY A 21 -8.73 2.50 -9.32
C GLY A 21 -7.64 1.82 -10.15
N GLN A 22 -7.32 2.36 -11.33
CA GLN A 22 -6.23 1.86 -12.17
C GLN A 22 -4.86 1.99 -11.49
N ALA A 23 -4.61 3.10 -10.77
CA ALA A 23 -3.37 3.29 -10.03
C ALA A 23 -3.20 2.23 -8.92
N PHE A 24 -4.26 1.92 -8.18
CA PHE A 24 -4.23 0.86 -7.18
C PHE A 24 -4.01 -0.53 -7.78
N HIS A 25 -4.69 -0.84 -8.89
CA HIS A 25 -4.52 -2.12 -9.59
C HIS A 25 -3.07 -2.31 -10.05
N ASN A 26 -2.49 -1.29 -10.69
CA ASN A 26 -1.11 -1.32 -11.17
C ASN A 26 -0.09 -1.41 -10.03
N THR A 27 -0.35 -0.71 -8.92
CA THR A 27 0.51 -0.74 -7.75
C THR A 27 0.49 -2.12 -7.09
N ALA A 28 -0.70 -2.69 -6.87
CA ALA A 28 -0.86 -4.03 -6.30
C ALA A 28 -0.19 -5.10 -7.17
N ALA A 29 -0.37 -5.05 -8.49
CA ALA A 29 0.29 -5.96 -9.42
C ALA A 29 1.83 -5.87 -9.35
N ARG A 30 2.40 -4.66 -9.21
CA ARG A 30 3.85 -4.46 -9.04
C ARG A 30 4.36 -5.01 -7.71
N TYR A 31 3.61 -4.86 -6.62
CA TYR A 31 3.97 -5.45 -5.33
C TYR A 31 3.92 -6.99 -5.38
N LEU A 32 2.87 -7.57 -5.96
CA LEU A 32 2.77 -9.02 -6.14
C LEU A 32 3.89 -9.57 -7.03
N TYR A 33 4.23 -8.85 -8.10
CA TYR A 33 5.35 -9.19 -8.96
C TYR A 33 6.69 -9.14 -8.22
N ALA A 34 6.96 -8.09 -7.44
CA ALA A 34 8.19 -7.98 -6.66
C ALA A 34 8.32 -9.14 -5.66
N LEU A 35 7.26 -9.43 -4.91
CA LEU A 35 7.21 -10.54 -3.96
C LEU A 35 7.34 -11.92 -4.64
N GLY A 36 6.78 -12.09 -5.84
CA GLY A 36 6.89 -13.31 -6.63
C GLY A 36 8.28 -13.51 -7.24
N ARG A 37 8.94 -12.42 -7.67
CA ARG A 37 10.30 -12.44 -8.22
C ARG A 37 11.34 -12.85 -7.17
N GLU A 38 11.14 -12.43 -5.93
CA GLU A 38 11.97 -12.82 -4.80
C GLU A 38 11.84 -14.33 -4.50
N GLY A 39 10.71 -14.97 -4.85
CA GLY A 39 10.51 -16.42 -4.74
C GLY A 39 10.46 -16.97 -3.31
N VAL A 40 10.48 -16.08 -2.31
CA VAL A 40 10.55 -16.43 -0.88
C VAL A 40 9.16 -16.73 -0.30
N VAL A 41 8.15 -15.94 -0.66
CA VAL A 41 6.79 -16.01 -0.09
C VAL A 41 5.74 -16.42 -1.12
N LEU A 42 5.88 -15.96 -2.37
CA LEU A 42 4.95 -16.23 -3.47
C LEU A 42 5.63 -17.06 -4.56
N HIS A 43 4.83 -17.83 -5.30
CA HIS A 43 5.32 -18.72 -6.34
C HIS A 43 6.05 -17.93 -7.44
N HIS A 44 7.18 -18.46 -7.92
CA HIS A 44 8.08 -17.78 -8.85
C HIS A 44 7.40 -17.27 -10.14
N ARG A 45 6.32 -17.95 -10.58
CA ARG A 45 5.54 -17.51 -11.76
C ARG A 45 4.87 -16.14 -11.59
N LEU A 46 4.57 -15.69 -10.37
CA LEU A 46 4.05 -14.32 -10.17
C LEU A 46 5.12 -13.25 -10.48
N GLY A 47 6.40 -13.61 -10.38
CA GLY A 47 7.53 -12.76 -10.73
C GLY A 47 7.89 -12.77 -12.22
N SER A 48 7.04 -13.32 -13.10
CA SER A 48 7.27 -13.32 -14.54
C SER A 48 6.71 -12.07 -15.21
N THR A 49 7.49 -11.50 -16.13
CA THR A 49 7.06 -10.42 -17.01
C THR A 49 6.66 -10.94 -18.39
N HIS A 50 5.82 -10.18 -19.10
CA HIS A 50 5.47 -10.45 -20.49
C HIS A 50 6.73 -10.39 -21.38
N PRO A 51 6.94 -11.34 -22.31
CA PRO A 51 8.17 -11.41 -23.12
C PRO A 51 8.49 -10.12 -23.88
N GLU A 52 7.46 -9.50 -24.47
CA GLU A 52 7.60 -8.32 -25.32
C GLU A 52 7.43 -6.99 -24.54
N HIS A 53 6.29 -6.79 -23.88
CA HIS A 53 5.98 -5.55 -23.16
C HIS A 53 6.61 -5.43 -21.76
N ARG A 54 7.29 -6.48 -21.27
CA ARG A 54 7.90 -6.55 -19.93
C ARG A 54 6.94 -6.22 -18.78
N SER A 55 5.63 -6.32 -18.99
CA SER A 55 4.60 -6.04 -17.99
C SER A 55 4.38 -7.23 -17.06
N PRO A 56 4.07 -7.02 -15.76
CA PRO A 56 3.78 -8.10 -14.82
C PRO A 56 2.36 -8.67 -15.04
N HIS A 57 2.13 -9.29 -16.20
CA HIS A 57 0.80 -9.71 -16.65
C HIS A 57 0.16 -10.76 -15.70
N ILE A 58 0.92 -11.72 -15.19
CA ILE A 58 0.42 -12.75 -14.27
C ILE A 58 -0.04 -12.10 -12.96
N ALA A 59 0.77 -11.19 -12.39
CA ALA A 59 0.41 -10.49 -11.17
C ALA A 59 -0.83 -9.60 -11.34
N SER A 60 -0.98 -8.97 -12.52
CA SER A 60 -2.18 -8.19 -12.87
C SER A 60 -3.44 -9.07 -12.95
N VAL A 61 -3.35 -10.25 -13.59
CA VAL A 61 -4.47 -11.21 -13.67
C VAL A 61 -4.84 -11.71 -12.28
N VAL A 62 -3.87 -12.07 -11.44
CA VAL A 62 -4.10 -12.48 -10.06
C VAL A 62 -4.83 -11.38 -9.28
N GLN A 63 -4.40 -10.13 -9.42
CA GLN A 63 -5.08 -9.00 -8.77
C GLN A 63 -6.52 -8.84 -9.27
N SER A 64 -6.78 -8.96 -10.57
CA SER A 64 -8.14 -8.90 -11.12
C SER A 64 -9.03 -10.01 -10.58
N VAL A 65 -8.49 -11.24 -10.48
CA VAL A 65 -9.20 -12.38 -9.89
C VAL A 65 -9.51 -12.15 -8.42
N ILE A 66 -8.59 -11.59 -7.65
CA ILE A 66 -8.83 -11.21 -6.24
C ILE A 66 -9.95 -10.17 -6.15
N THR A 67 -9.90 -9.11 -6.96
CA THR A 67 -10.95 -8.07 -6.99
C THR A 67 -12.31 -8.64 -7.37
N LEU A 68 -12.37 -9.51 -8.39
CA LEU A 68 -13.60 -10.20 -8.78
C LEU A 68 -14.12 -11.11 -7.66
N GLY A 69 -13.25 -11.87 -7.02
CA GLY A 69 -13.61 -12.76 -5.91
C GLY A 69 -14.17 -12.00 -4.71
N ILE A 70 -13.54 -10.89 -4.30
CA ILE A 70 -14.05 -10.03 -3.23
C ILE A 70 -15.43 -9.47 -3.62
N THR A 71 -15.59 -9.02 -4.86
CA THR A 71 -16.87 -8.47 -5.34
C THR A 71 -17.98 -9.53 -5.35
N MET A 72 -17.68 -10.74 -5.82
CA MET A 72 -18.61 -11.87 -5.78
C MET A 72 -18.98 -12.25 -4.34
N LEU A 73 -18.04 -12.17 -3.40
CA LEU A 73 -18.30 -12.46 -1.99
C LEU A 73 -19.34 -11.48 -1.42
N PHE A 74 -19.18 -10.18 -1.64
CA PHE A 74 -20.14 -9.17 -1.20
C PHE A 74 -21.52 -9.37 -1.84
N TRP A 75 -21.55 -9.75 -3.11
CA TRP A 75 -22.79 -10.06 -3.83
C TRP A 75 -23.53 -11.29 -3.24
N ILE A 76 -22.81 -12.38 -2.95
CA ILE A 76 -23.39 -13.60 -2.37
C ILE A 76 -23.98 -13.35 -0.97
N PHE A 77 -23.35 -12.49 -0.17
CA PHE A 77 -23.84 -12.15 1.17
C PHE A 77 -24.94 -11.07 1.18
N SER A 78 -25.50 -10.72 0.01
CA SER A 78 -26.54 -9.69 -0.16
C SER A 78 -26.18 -8.36 0.51
N LYS A 79 -24.87 -8.04 0.55
CA LYS A 79 -24.38 -6.74 1.01
C LYS A 79 -24.23 -5.84 -0.20
N ASP A 80 -24.65 -4.59 -0.06
CA ASP A 80 -24.54 -3.60 -1.13
C ASP A 80 -23.05 -3.45 -1.55
N PRO A 81 -22.66 -3.90 -2.76
CA PRO A 81 -21.26 -3.83 -3.20
C PRO A 81 -20.85 -2.40 -3.55
N TYR A 82 -21.79 -1.46 -3.71
CA TYR A 82 -21.45 -0.06 -3.92
C TYR A 82 -21.16 0.64 -2.60
N VAL A 83 -21.99 0.44 -1.58
CA VAL A 83 -21.84 1.19 -0.32
C VAL A 83 -20.99 0.44 0.69
N ALA A 84 -21.22 -0.86 0.89
CA ALA A 84 -20.51 -1.63 1.90
C ALA A 84 -19.08 -1.95 1.48
N GLN A 85 -18.89 -2.46 0.25
CA GLN A 85 -17.54 -2.81 -0.22
C GLN A 85 -16.66 -1.57 -0.34
N TYR A 86 -17.14 -0.50 -0.98
CA TYR A 86 -16.35 0.73 -1.12
C TYR A 86 -15.92 1.29 0.23
N THR A 87 -16.86 1.48 1.16
CA THR A 87 -16.56 2.06 2.47
C THR A 87 -15.63 1.18 3.29
N LEU A 88 -15.86 -0.14 3.33
CA LEU A 88 -15.02 -1.05 4.12
C LEU A 88 -13.63 -1.21 3.52
N MET A 89 -13.51 -1.31 2.19
CA MET A 89 -12.21 -1.41 1.52
C MET A 89 -11.43 -0.09 1.60
N ALA A 90 -12.12 1.05 1.50
CA ALA A 90 -11.50 2.36 1.70
C ALA A 90 -10.98 2.54 3.13
N LEU A 91 -11.76 2.13 4.13
CA LEU A 91 -11.34 2.16 5.54
C LEU A 91 -10.13 1.26 5.80
N LEU A 92 -10.20 0.00 5.33
CA LEU A 92 -9.12 -0.96 5.48
C LEU A 92 -7.84 -0.46 4.78
N GLY A 93 -7.96 -0.04 3.52
CA GLY A 93 -6.84 0.46 2.73
C GLY A 93 -6.23 1.72 3.32
N THR A 94 -7.05 2.68 3.75
CA THR A 94 -6.57 3.92 4.38
C THR A 94 -5.84 3.61 5.68
N PHE A 95 -6.40 2.75 6.54
CA PHE A 95 -5.75 2.41 7.80
C PHE A 95 -4.38 1.72 7.56
N ALA A 96 -4.33 0.74 6.66
CA ALA A 96 -3.08 0.09 6.29
C ALA A 96 -2.06 1.08 5.71
N LEU A 97 -2.48 1.98 4.81
CA LEU A 97 -1.60 2.99 4.19
C LEU A 97 -1.05 3.98 5.22
N LEU A 98 -1.86 4.44 6.17
CA LEU A 98 -1.38 5.36 7.22
C LEU A 98 -0.27 4.72 8.05
N ILE A 99 -0.40 3.43 8.40
CA ILE A 99 0.66 2.69 9.12
C ILE A 99 1.93 2.64 8.26
N VAL A 100 1.81 2.28 6.98
CA VAL A 100 2.94 2.24 6.04
C VAL A 100 3.61 3.61 5.92
N GLN A 101 2.86 4.70 5.91
CA GLN A 101 3.39 6.06 5.85
C GLN A 101 4.18 6.43 7.12
N VAL A 102 3.69 6.05 8.30
CA VAL A 102 4.42 6.22 9.57
C VAL A 102 5.74 5.44 9.53
N LEU A 103 5.69 4.17 9.11
CA LEU A 103 6.90 3.35 8.97
C LEU A 103 7.88 3.94 7.97
N ALA A 104 7.41 4.43 6.83
CA ALA A 104 8.25 5.04 5.81
C ALA A 104 8.96 6.29 6.36
N GLY A 105 8.25 7.15 7.09
CA GLY A 105 8.86 8.33 7.72
C GLY A 105 9.93 7.95 8.75
N ILE A 106 9.66 6.96 9.60
CA ILE A 106 10.64 6.42 10.56
C ILE A 106 11.85 5.80 9.82
N ALA A 107 11.59 5.06 8.73
CA ALA A 107 12.62 4.41 7.94
C ALA A 107 13.55 5.42 7.26
N VAL A 108 13.01 6.53 6.72
CA VAL A 108 13.82 7.62 6.15
C VAL A 108 14.74 8.22 7.20
N ILE A 109 14.22 8.58 8.37
CA ILE A 109 15.02 9.17 9.45
C ILE A 109 16.13 8.19 9.87
N ARG A 110 15.79 6.93 10.10
CA ARG A 110 16.77 5.90 10.48
C ARG A 110 17.82 5.68 9.39
N TYR A 111 17.42 5.67 8.13
CA TYR A 111 18.32 5.44 7.00
C TYR A 111 19.41 6.52 6.91
N PHE A 112 19.03 7.80 6.97
CA PHE A 112 20.00 8.90 6.92
C PHE A 112 20.81 9.03 8.21
N LEU A 113 20.25 8.70 9.38
CA LEU A 113 20.99 8.72 10.64
C LEU A 113 21.98 7.56 10.82
N VAL A 114 21.76 6.42 10.15
CA VAL A 114 22.60 5.22 10.33
C VAL A 114 23.52 4.98 9.14
N TYR A 115 23.00 5.03 7.90
CA TYR A 115 23.74 4.60 6.71
C TYR A 115 24.31 5.76 5.87
N ARG A 116 23.65 6.93 5.85
CA ARG A 116 24.10 8.10 5.08
C ARG A 116 24.19 9.38 5.93
N ARG A 117 24.91 9.32 7.05
CA ARG A 117 25.09 10.46 7.97
C ARG A 117 25.64 11.72 7.28
N THR A 118 26.52 11.55 6.31
CA THR A 118 27.13 12.68 5.58
C THR A 118 26.15 13.42 4.67
N ALA A 119 25.03 12.78 4.27
CA ALA A 119 23.96 13.39 3.48
C ALA A 119 22.74 13.78 4.35
N PHE A 120 22.86 13.71 5.68
CA PHE A 120 21.77 14.07 6.58
C PHE A 120 21.55 15.58 6.58
N HIS A 121 20.32 15.98 6.29
CA HIS A 121 19.89 17.35 6.43
C HIS A 121 18.76 17.44 7.47
N TRP A 122 18.96 18.28 8.49
CA TRP A 122 18.13 18.32 9.69
C TRP A 122 16.65 18.53 9.39
N PHE A 123 16.33 19.36 8.39
CA PHE A 123 14.95 19.64 8.01
C PHE A 123 14.35 18.57 7.10
N THR A 124 14.96 18.29 5.95
CA THR A 124 14.35 17.43 4.91
C THR A 124 14.40 15.93 5.25
N THR A 125 15.40 15.48 6.01
CA THR A 125 15.58 14.06 6.36
C THR A 125 15.35 13.77 7.85
N GLY A 126 15.13 14.80 8.66
CA GLY A 126 14.83 14.71 10.09
C GLY A 126 13.43 15.22 10.42
N VAL A 127 13.29 16.55 10.51
CA VAL A 127 12.09 17.21 11.02
C VAL A 127 10.87 16.99 10.11
N ALA A 128 11.00 17.14 8.80
CA ALA A 128 9.86 17.00 7.88
C ALA A 128 9.27 15.57 7.89
N PRO A 129 10.06 14.48 7.78
CA PRO A 129 9.54 13.12 7.95
C PRO A 129 8.98 12.84 9.35
N ALA A 130 9.57 13.44 10.40
CA ALA A 130 9.08 13.27 11.78
C ALA A 130 7.71 13.93 11.96
N LEU A 131 7.55 15.17 11.52
CA LEU A 131 6.27 15.88 11.54
C LEU A 131 5.21 15.14 10.70
N GLY A 132 5.59 14.65 9.51
CA GLY A 132 4.71 13.84 8.68
C GLY A 132 4.25 12.56 9.40
N SER A 133 5.19 11.83 10.02
CA SER A 133 4.87 10.62 10.78
C SER A 133 3.96 10.91 11.98
N MET A 134 4.20 12.00 12.71
CA MET A 134 3.33 12.42 13.80
C MET A 134 1.93 12.80 13.32
N GLY A 135 1.83 13.50 12.18
CA GLY A 135 0.54 13.80 11.54
C GLY A 135 -0.22 12.54 11.15
N MET A 136 0.47 11.53 10.59
CA MET A 136 -0.16 10.25 10.25
C MET A 136 -0.56 9.44 11.49
N LEU A 137 0.20 9.50 12.58
CA LEU A 137 -0.21 8.92 13.86
C LEU A 137 -1.48 9.58 14.41
N ALA A 138 -1.58 10.91 14.32
CA ALA A 138 -2.80 11.63 14.68
C ALA A 138 -3.98 11.22 13.78
N ALA A 139 -3.76 11.05 12.48
CA ALA A 139 -4.78 10.57 11.56
C ALA A 139 -5.25 9.14 11.89
N ILE A 140 -4.33 8.23 12.25
CA ILE A 140 -4.68 6.89 12.72
C ILE A 140 -5.53 6.96 13.98
N TYR A 141 -5.14 7.79 14.95
CA TYR A 141 -5.90 7.99 16.18
C TYR A 141 -7.33 8.48 15.89
N LEU A 142 -7.47 9.49 15.02
CA LEU A 142 -8.78 9.99 14.60
C LEU A 142 -9.59 8.95 13.83
N LEU A 143 -8.95 8.18 12.96
CA LEU A 143 -9.60 7.11 12.20
C LEU A 143 -10.15 6.04 13.14
N VAL A 144 -9.37 5.56 14.11
CA VAL A 144 -9.80 4.51 15.04
C VAL A 144 -10.91 5.01 15.97
N THR A 145 -10.80 6.24 16.47
CA THR A 145 -11.81 6.82 17.38
C THR A 145 -13.12 7.19 16.68
N ASN A 146 -13.07 7.54 15.39
CA ASN A 146 -14.25 7.93 14.59
C ASN A 146 -14.64 6.88 13.54
N MET A 147 -14.11 5.67 13.64
CA MET A 147 -14.27 4.64 12.60
C MET A 147 -15.74 4.29 12.33
N SER A 148 -16.55 4.24 13.39
CA SER A 148 -18.00 3.95 13.30
C SER A 148 -18.75 5.05 12.56
N THR A 149 -18.41 6.32 12.82
CA THR A 149 -18.97 7.47 12.13
C THR A 149 -18.64 7.44 10.64
N ILE A 150 -17.41 7.06 10.28
CA ILE A 150 -16.96 6.98 8.88
C ILE A 150 -17.62 5.80 8.16
N ALA A 151 -17.81 4.66 8.84
CA ALA A 151 -18.43 3.48 8.24
C ALA A 151 -19.96 3.62 8.07
N GLY A 152 -20.62 4.45 8.89
CA GLY A 152 -22.06 4.65 8.84
C GLY A 152 -22.82 3.32 8.89
N ALA A 153 -23.69 3.08 7.91
CA ALA A 153 -24.47 1.84 7.80
C ALA A 153 -23.61 0.56 7.66
N ALA A 154 -22.34 0.67 7.26
CA ALA A 154 -21.42 -0.47 7.17
C ALA A 154 -20.82 -0.89 8.52
N ALA A 155 -21.02 -0.11 9.60
CA ALA A 155 -20.48 -0.42 10.93
C ALA A 155 -21.03 -1.71 11.55
N GLU A 156 -22.24 -2.13 11.14
CA GLU A 156 -22.88 -3.37 11.60
C GLU A 156 -22.30 -4.64 10.96
N ILE A 157 -21.49 -4.50 9.91
CA ILE A 157 -20.93 -5.64 9.19
C ILE A 157 -19.77 -6.23 10.01
N LEU A 158 -19.73 -7.56 10.15
CA LEU A 158 -18.66 -8.25 10.88
C LEU A 158 -17.26 -7.85 10.40
N LEU A 159 -17.10 -7.70 9.07
CA LEU A 159 -15.84 -7.29 8.45
C LEU A 159 -15.33 -5.95 9.01
N PHE A 160 -16.21 -4.98 9.30
CA PHE A 160 -15.85 -3.70 9.92
C PHE A 160 -15.18 -3.90 11.28
N LYS A 161 -15.78 -4.71 12.15
CA LYS A 161 -15.26 -5.00 13.49
C LYS A 161 -13.92 -5.73 13.43
N LEU A 162 -13.66 -6.46 12.35
CA LEU A 162 -12.43 -7.17 12.11
C LEU A 162 -11.32 -6.30 11.49
N ILE A 163 -11.61 -5.11 10.95
CA ILE A 163 -10.61 -4.27 10.26
C ILE A 163 -9.35 -4.06 11.13
N PRO A 164 -9.43 -3.61 12.40
CA PRO A 164 -8.23 -3.40 13.22
C PRO A 164 -7.41 -4.67 13.43
N TRP A 165 -8.10 -5.82 13.58
CA TRP A 165 -7.47 -7.12 13.73
C TRP A 165 -6.80 -7.60 12.45
N ILE A 166 -7.46 -7.44 11.30
CA ILE A 166 -6.89 -7.78 9.98
C ILE A 166 -5.62 -6.97 9.73
N VAL A 167 -5.69 -5.66 9.97
CA VAL A 167 -4.54 -4.76 9.82
C VAL A 167 -3.42 -5.14 10.78
N GLY A 168 -3.73 -5.35 12.06
CA GLY A 168 -2.76 -5.77 13.07
C GLY A 168 -2.10 -7.11 12.75
N LEU A 169 -2.88 -8.12 12.37
CA LEU A 169 -2.37 -9.43 11.97
C LEU A 169 -1.50 -9.36 10.72
N THR A 170 -1.91 -8.59 9.72
CA THR A 170 -1.12 -8.39 8.50
C THR A 170 0.23 -7.75 8.84
N PHE A 171 0.23 -6.72 9.68
CA PHE A 171 1.46 -6.05 10.14
C PHE A 171 2.38 -7.01 10.92
N ILE A 172 1.83 -7.76 11.88
CA ILE A 172 2.57 -8.75 12.66
C ILE A 172 3.13 -9.85 11.74
N SER A 173 2.36 -10.32 10.75
CA SER A 173 2.82 -11.33 9.80
C SER A 173 4.00 -10.84 8.97
N GLY A 174 4.02 -9.56 8.58
CA GLY A 174 5.14 -8.94 7.88
C GLY A 174 6.41 -8.88 8.74
N ILE A 175 6.28 -8.48 10.00
CA ILE A 175 7.42 -8.47 10.96
C ILE A 175 7.92 -9.90 11.18
N ALA A 176 7.02 -10.84 11.45
CA ALA A 176 7.36 -12.25 11.67
C ALA A 176 8.06 -12.84 10.44
N GLY A 177 7.57 -12.56 9.23
CA GLY A 177 8.21 -12.96 7.97
C GLY A 177 9.62 -12.38 7.83
N ALA A 178 9.81 -11.08 8.07
CA ALA A 178 11.11 -10.43 8.01
C ALA A 178 12.11 -11.02 9.02
N LEU A 179 11.69 -11.28 10.26
CA LEU A 179 12.51 -11.89 11.29
C LEU A 179 12.82 -13.36 10.99
N TYR A 180 11.84 -14.11 10.49
CA TYR A 180 12.02 -15.51 10.07
C TYR A 180 13.09 -15.61 8.97
N LEU A 181 13.04 -14.73 7.96
CA LEU A 181 14.04 -14.71 6.90
C LEU A 181 15.42 -14.35 7.42
N LYS A 182 15.51 -13.36 8.30
CA LYS A 182 16.77 -12.98 8.94
C LYS A 182 17.43 -14.15 9.69
N VAL A 183 16.64 -15.03 10.31
CA VAL A 183 17.16 -16.15 11.12
C VAL A 183 17.38 -17.42 10.29
N LYS A 184 16.41 -17.85 9.48
CA LYS A 184 16.46 -19.15 8.78
C LYS A 184 17.06 -19.08 7.38
N ARG A 185 16.99 -17.94 6.70
CA ARG A 185 17.52 -17.76 5.34
C ARG A 185 18.24 -16.41 5.20
N PRO A 186 19.37 -16.23 5.94
CA PRO A 186 20.09 -14.96 5.95
C PRO A 186 20.64 -14.57 4.57
N SER A 187 20.92 -15.54 3.69
CA SER A 187 21.30 -15.29 2.29
C SER A 187 20.19 -14.57 1.52
N ASP A 188 18.96 -15.03 1.64
CA ASP A 188 17.79 -14.46 0.97
C ASP A 188 17.49 -13.07 1.55
N PHE A 189 17.63 -12.91 2.87
CA PHE A 189 17.48 -11.61 3.54
C PHE A 189 18.55 -10.59 3.12
N ALA A 190 19.80 -11.03 2.87
CA ALA A 190 20.87 -10.16 2.40
C ALA A 190 20.65 -9.70 0.94
N LEU A 191 20.12 -10.58 0.09
CA LEU A 191 19.74 -10.26 -1.30
C LEU A 191 18.65 -9.18 -1.35
N LEU A 192 17.66 -9.24 -0.46
CA LEU A 192 16.63 -8.18 -0.34
C LEU A 192 17.26 -6.82 -0.06
N GLY A 193 18.26 -6.77 0.83
CA GLY A 193 19.00 -5.55 1.13
C GLY A 193 19.82 -5.05 -0.05
N GLN A 194 20.57 -5.93 -0.72
CA GLN A 194 21.48 -5.55 -1.82
C GLN A 194 20.75 -4.96 -3.02
N ILE A 195 19.62 -5.53 -3.45
CA ILE A 195 18.82 -5.00 -4.58
C ILE A 195 18.35 -3.57 -4.28
N LEU A 196 17.92 -3.29 -3.04
CA LEU A 196 17.52 -1.96 -2.60
C LEU A 196 18.68 -0.94 -2.63
N PHE A 197 19.91 -1.37 -2.32
CA PHE A 197 21.07 -0.48 -2.34
C PHE A 197 21.61 -0.21 -3.75
N ASP A 198 21.60 -1.21 -4.64
CA ASP A 198 22.06 -1.05 -6.03
C ASP A 198 21.15 -0.11 -6.82
N GLU A 199 19.83 -0.28 -6.71
CA GLU A 199 18.84 0.57 -7.40
C GLU A 199 18.88 2.04 -6.88
N ALA A 200 19.29 2.25 -5.63
CA ALA A 200 19.51 3.57 -5.05
C ALA A 200 20.87 4.19 -5.42
N ALA A 201 21.88 3.36 -5.70
CA ALA A 201 23.20 3.79 -6.16
C ALA A 201 23.21 4.15 -7.66
N GLU A 202 22.34 3.53 -8.46
CA GLU A 202 22.28 3.73 -9.91
C GLU A 202 21.64 5.07 -10.34
N LYS A 203 21.03 5.84 -9.43
CA LYS A 203 20.66 7.24 -9.73
C LYS A 203 21.88 8.13 -9.49
N PRO A 204 22.59 8.60 -10.54
CA PRO A 204 23.55 9.67 -10.31
C PRO A 204 22.72 10.87 -9.86
N VAL A 205 23.04 11.41 -8.69
CA VAL A 205 22.61 12.74 -8.31
C VAL A 205 23.21 13.66 -9.38
N VAL A 206 22.43 14.00 -10.40
CA VAL A 206 22.75 15.10 -11.30
C VAL A 206 22.65 16.34 -10.44
N ALA A 207 23.77 16.67 -9.80
CA ALA A 207 24.00 17.99 -9.25
C ALA A 207 24.02 18.95 -10.45
N SER A 208 22.88 19.56 -10.75
CA SER A 208 22.86 20.77 -11.55
C SER A 208 23.48 21.87 -10.69
N ALA A 209 24.57 22.42 -11.20
CA ALA A 209 25.28 23.60 -10.73
C ALA A 209 24.37 24.81 -10.48
#